data_AF-A0A521BMV4-F1
#
_entry.id   AF-A0A521BMV4-F1
#
_cell.length_a   1.000
_cell.length_b   1.000
_cell.length_c   1.000
_cell.angle_alpha   90.00
_cell.angle_beta   90.00
_cell.angle_gamma   90.00
#
_symmetry.space_group_name_H-M   'P 1'
#
loop_
_entity.id
_entity.type
_entity.pdbx_description
1 polymer ?
#
loop_
_entity_poly.entity_id
_entity_poly.type
_entity_poly.pdbx_seq_one_letter_code
_entity_poly.pdbx_strand_id
1 'polypeptide(L)'
;MKAKEIREKYPLNFGPYKMKEKPTEKEVKGMELYRCCLFELYQSIRKGDWTLVGEIVGISADYAQKAFDRGGSAYHNEVVDALEEIIESRKHLLRNRKTK
;
A
#
# COMPACT_ATOMS: atom_id res chain seq x y z
N MET A 1 1.61 9.30 -7.26
CA MET A 1 2.89 8.60 -7.08
C MET A 1 2.55 7.28 -6.42
N LYS A 2 3.03 6.18 -6.98
CA LYS A 2 2.71 4.83 -6.49
C LYS A 2 3.42 4.53 -5.19
N ALA A 3 2.88 3.61 -4.41
CA ALA A 3 3.49 3.18 -3.15
C ALA A 3 4.92 2.64 -3.37
N LYS A 4 5.12 1.88 -4.45
CA LYS A 4 6.42 1.34 -4.86
C LYS A 4 7.45 2.42 -5.17
N GLU A 5 7.06 3.45 -5.94
CA GLU A 5 7.94 4.58 -6.31
C GLU A 5 8.42 5.35 -5.06
N ILE A 6 7.56 5.50 -4.06
CA ILE A 6 7.91 6.18 -2.80
C ILE A 6 8.95 5.37 -2.03
N ARG A 7 8.79 4.03 -1.94
CA ARG A 7 9.74 3.13 -1.27
C ARG A 7 11.11 3.11 -1.94
N GLU A 8 11.17 3.25 -3.26
CA GLU A 8 12.43 3.30 -4.01
C GLU A 8 13.14 4.65 -3.83
N LYS A 9 12.38 5.73 -3.70
CA LYS A 9 12.92 7.11 -3.65
C LYS A 9 13.27 7.58 -2.24
N TYR A 10 12.54 7.09 -1.23
CA TYR A 10 12.68 7.54 0.15
C TYR A 10 12.96 6.36 1.08
N PRO A 11 13.95 6.49 1.99
CA PRO A 11 14.10 5.52 3.08
C PRO A 11 12.84 5.58 3.97
N LEU A 12 12.15 4.45 4.10
CA LEU A 12 10.99 4.32 4.99
C LEU A 12 11.38 3.48 6.19
N ASN A 13 11.21 4.04 7.39
CA ASN A 13 11.46 3.34 8.64
C ASN A 13 10.15 3.12 9.40
N PHE A 14 9.67 1.88 9.38
CA PHE A 14 8.44 1.46 10.08
C PHE A 14 8.72 0.87 11.47
N GLY A 15 9.98 0.79 11.89
CA GLY A 15 10.36 0.19 13.16
C GLY A 15 9.88 1.01 14.37
N PRO A 16 9.88 0.41 15.58
CA PRO A 16 9.73 1.19 16.79
C PRO A 16 10.82 2.26 16.78
N TYR A 17 10.45 3.51 17.07
CA TYR A 17 11.40 4.61 17.28
C TYR A 17 12.38 4.18 18.37
N LYS A 18 13.48 3.51 18.02
CA LYS A 18 14.63 3.42 18.89
C LYS A 18 15.16 4.84 18.91
N MET A 19 14.79 5.60 19.94
CA MET A 19 15.11 7.02 20.17
C MET A 19 16.62 7.27 20.32
N LYS A 20 17.46 6.77 19.42
CA LYS A 20 18.88 7.07 19.39
C LYS A 20 19.18 8.24 18.47
N GLU A 21 18.40 8.43 17.40
CA GLU A 21 18.57 9.53 16.43
C GLU A 21 17.19 10.01 15.93
N LYS A 22 17.06 11.31 15.66
CA LYS A 22 15.86 11.90 15.05
C LYS A 22 15.81 11.51 13.56
N PRO A 23 14.63 11.26 12.97
CA PRO A 23 14.53 10.99 11.54
C PRO A 23 15.03 12.19 10.74
N THR A 24 15.63 11.89 9.59
CA THR A 24 16.00 12.91 8.61
C THR A 24 14.76 13.50 7.95
N GLU A 25 14.90 14.72 7.42
CA GLU A 25 13.82 15.38 6.67
C GLU A 25 13.32 14.54 5.49
N LYS A 26 14.21 13.78 4.84
CA LYS A 26 13.85 12.87 3.73
C LYS A 26 13.01 11.69 4.21
N GLU A 27 13.32 11.11 5.36
CA GLU A 27 12.53 10.01 5.95
C GLU A 27 11.13 10.50 6.35
N VAL A 28 11.03 11.68 6.98
CA VAL A 28 9.75 12.28 7.35
C VAL A 28 8.88 12.50 6.11
N LYS A 29 9.45 13.14 5.07
CA LYS A 29 8.75 13.38 3.81
C LYS A 29 8.32 12.08 3.11
N GLY A 30 9.20 11.08 3.09
CA GLY A 30 8.90 9.76 2.53
C GLY A 30 7.72 9.10 3.24
N MET A 31 7.73 9.11 4.57
CA MET A 31 6.67 8.53 5.40
C MET A 31 5.33 9.26 5.22
N GLU A 32 5.33 10.59 5.11
CA GLU A 32 4.11 11.36 4.84
C GLU A 32 3.51 11.02 3.47
N LEU A 33 4.33 11.03 2.41
CA LEU A 33 3.89 10.64 1.07
C LEU A 33 3.35 9.21 1.04
N TYR A 34 4.06 8.29 1.71
CA TYR A 34 3.65 6.90 1.78
C TYR A 34 2.30 6.73 2.50
N ARG A 35 2.10 7.41 3.65
CA ARG A 35 0.83 7.40 4.37
C ARG A 35 -0.33 7.97 3.55
N CYS A 36 -0.10 9.06 2.82
CA CYS A 36 -1.11 9.60 1.90
C CYS A 36 -1.47 8.56 0.82
N CYS A 37 -0.48 7.88 0.24
CA CYS A 37 -0.71 6.83 -0.74
C CYS A 37 -1.53 5.66 -0.16
N LEU A 38 -1.17 5.16 1.03
CA LEU A 38 -1.95 4.11 1.71
C LEU A 38 -3.38 4.56 1.99
N PHE A 39 -3.58 5.80 2.42
CA PHE A 39 -4.92 6.35 2.64
C PHE A 39 -5.75 6.39 1.36
N GLU A 40 -5.17 6.84 0.24
CA GLU A 40 -5.85 6.85 -1.06
C GLU A 40 -6.21 5.45 -1.56
N LEU A 41 -5.31 4.47 -1.36
CA LEU A 41 -5.58 3.07 -1.65
C LEU A 41 -6.75 2.57 -0.81
N TYR A 42 -6.72 2.83 0.50
CA TYR A 42 -7.77 2.42 1.45
C TYR A 42 -9.15 2.99 1.07
N GLN A 43 -9.22 4.26 0.69
CA GLN A 43 -10.47 4.89 0.23
C GLN A 43 -10.98 4.31 -1.11
N SER A 44 -10.09 3.70 -1.90
CA SER A 44 -10.42 3.14 -3.21
C SER A 44 -10.86 1.66 -3.16
N ILE A 45 -10.76 1.02 -1.99
CA ILE A 45 -11.08 -0.40 -1.79
C ILE A 45 -12.58 -0.67 -1.97
N ARG A 46 -12.91 -1.83 -2.52
CA ARG A 46 -14.27 -2.36 -2.58
C ARG A 46 -14.40 -3.65 -1.80
N LYS A 47 -15.66 -4.03 -1.50
CA LYS A 47 -15.99 -5.33 -0.92
C LYS A 47 -15.41 -6.45 -1.79
N GLY A 48 -14.60 -7.31 -1.20
CA GLY A 48 -13.97 -8.45 -1.87
C GLY A 48 -12.53 -8.21 -2.33
N ASP A 49 -12.03 -6.96 -2.34
CA ASP A 49 -10.65 -6.68 -2.75
C ASP A 49 -9.65 -7.40 -1.82
N TRP A 50 -9.91 -7.47 -0.51
CA TRP A 50 -9.06 -8.21 0.42
C TRP A 50 -9.00 -9.71 0.15
N THR A 51 -10.09 -10.29 -0.37
CA THR A 51 -10.10 -11.69 -0.81
C THR A 51 -9.15 -11.88 -1.99
N LEU A 52 -9.24 -11.01 -3.00
CA LEU A 52 -8.36 -11.05 -4.17
C LEU A 52 -6.90 -10.80 -3.80
N VAL A 53 -6.62 -9.84 -2.92
CA VAL A 53 -5.26 -9.60 -2.41
C VAL A 53 -4.73 -10.84 -1.70
N GLY A 54 -5.54 -11.47 -0.85
CA GLY A 54 -5.17 -12.71 -0.16
C GLY A 54 -4.82 -13.83 -1.14
N GLU A 55 -5.62 -14.00 -2.20
CA GLU A 55 -5.37 -14.97 -3.27
C GLU A 55 -4.06 -14.70 -4.03
N ILE A 56 -3.79 -13.43 -4.37
CA ILE A 56 -2.56 -13.03 -5.08
C ILE A 56 -1.31 -13.27 -4.22
N VAL A 57 -1.36 -12.90 -2.95
CA VAL A 57 -0.21 -12.97 -2.02
C VAL A 57 -0.07 -14.37 -1.40
N GLY A 58 -1.11 -15.21 -1.43
CA GLY A 58 -1.12 -16.54 -0.83
C GLY A 58 -1.38 -16.53 0.68
N ILE A 59 -2.16 -15.57 1.18
CA ILE A 59 -2.52 -15.41 2.59
C ILE A 59 -4.04 -15.24 2.76
N SER A 60 -4.55 -15.36 3.99
CA SER A 60 -5.98 -15.11 4.23
C SER A 60 -6.32 -13.62 4.03
N ALA A 61 -7.56 -13.34 3.61
CA ALA A 61 -8.04 -11.96 3.42
C ALA A 61 -7.93 -11.11 4.69
N ASP A 62 -8.22 -11.70 5.86
CA ASP A 62 -8.06 -11.05 7.17
C ASP A 62 -6.59 -10.72 7.46
N TYR A 63 -5.67 -11.63 7.11
CA TYR A 63 -4.24 -11.38 7.30
C TYR A 63 -3.70 -10.35 6.32
N ALA A 64 -4.20 -10.33 5.07
CA ALA A 64 -3.89 -9.30 4.10
C ALA A 64 -4.29 -7.92 4.62
N GLN A 65 -5.51 -7.76 5.12
CA GLN A 65 -5.95 -6.50 5.71
C GLN A 65 -5.06 -6.07 6.89
N LYS A 66 -4.76 -6.98 7.82
CA LYS A 66 -3.88 -6.70 8.96
C LYS A 66 -2.44 -6.34 8.54
N ALA A 67 -1.93 -6.98 7.49
CA ALA A 67 -0.61 -6.69 6.94
C ALA A 67 -0.57 -5.33 6.23
N PHE A 68 -1.67 -4.91 5.60
CA PHE A 68 -1.81 -3.55 5.07
C PHE A 68 -1.77 -2.51 6.19
N ASP A 69 -2.57 -2.70 7.25
CA ASP A 69 -2.67 -1.73 8.36
C ASP A 69 -1.37 -1.61 9.15
N ARG A 70 -0.61 -2.70 9.25
CA ARG A 70 0.65 -2.76 9.99
C ARG A 70 1.86 -2.50 9.09
N GLY A 71 2.26 -1.23 9.01
CA GLY A 71 3.55 -0.85 8.41
C GLY A 71 4.70 -1.69 8.98
N GLY A 72 5.49 -2.30 8.11
CA GLY A 72 6.59 -3.20 8.49
C GLY A 72 6.21 -4.66 8.77
N SER A 73 4.96 -5.07 8.51
CA SER A 73 4.63 -6.50 8.38
C SER A 73 5.45 -7.14 7.25
N ALA A 74 5.77 -8.43 7.38
CA ALA A 74 6.51 -9.18 6.35
C ALA A 74 5.83 -9.07 4.97
N TYR A 75 4.50 -9.11 4.97
CA TYR A 75 3.68 -9.06 3.75
C TYR A 75 3.21 -7.65 3.40
N HIS A 76 3.58 -6.61 4.17
CA HIS A 76 3.04 -5.26 3.99
C HIS A 76 3.23 -4.78 2.55
N ASN A 77 4.45 -4.95 2.03
CA ASN A 77 4.80 -4.45 0.72
C ASN A 77 4.05 -5.16 -0.41
N GLU A 78 3.93 -6.48 -0.31
CA GLU A 78 3.27 -7.34 -1.31
C GLU A 78 1.76 -7.09 -1.33
N VAL A 79 1.15 -6.92 -0.15
CA VAL A 79 -0.27 -6.58 0.01
C VAL A 79 -0.59 -5.22 -0.58
N VAL A 80 0.25 -4.22 -0.34
CA VAL A 80 0.08 -2.87 -0.90
C VAL A 80 0.17 -2.90 -2.43
N ASP A 81 1.16 -3.62 -2.97
CA ASP A 81 1.37 -3.71 -4.42
C ASP A 81 0.22 -4.45 -5.11
N ALA A 82 -0.23 -5.59 -4.56
CA ALA A 82 -1.37 -6.34 -5.08
C ALA A 82 -2.66 -5.52 -5.04
N LEU A 83 -2.90 -4.76 -3.97
CA LEU A 83 -4.07 -3.90 -3.85
C LEU A 83 -4.05 -2.76 -4.88
N GLU A 84 -2.89 -2.13 -5.07
CA GLU A 84 -2.71 -1.08 -6.07
C GLU A 84 -3.02 -1.61 -7.48
N GLU A 85 -2.51 -2.80 -7.83
CA GLU A 85 -2.75 -3.44 -9.13
C GLU A 85 -4.24 -3.77 -9.37
N ILE A 86 -4.95 -4.28 -8.35
CA ILE A 86 -6.39 -4.56 -8.42
C ILE A 86 -7.17 -3.26 -8.69
N ILE A 87 -6.85 -2.20 -7.94
CA ILE A 87 -7.54 -0.91 -8.07
C ILE A 87 -7.28 -0.30 -9.44
N GLU A 88 -6.05 -0.35 -9.94
CA GLU A 88 -5.68 0.16 -11.26
C GLU A 88 -6.36 -0.63 -12.38
N SER A 89 -6.32 -1.95 -12.33
CA SER A 89 -6.99 -2.83 -13.29
C SER A 89 -8.49 -2.51 -13.37
N ARG A 90 -9.14 -2.32 -12.21
CA ARG A 90 -10.53 -1.90 -12.13
C ARG A 90 -10.78 -0.52 -12.75
N LYS A 91 -9.93 0.48 -12.45
CA LYS A 91 -10.04 1.82 -13.04
C LYS A 91 -9.90 1.78 -14.56
N HIS A 92 -8.99 0.96 -15.08
CA HIS A 92 -8.78 0.77 -16.50
C HIS A 92 -10.02 0.15 -17.19
N LEU A 93 -10.60 -0.92 -16.63
CA LEU A 93 -11.82 -1.53 -17.16
C LEU A 93 -13.00 -0.56 -17.20
N LEU A 94 -13.16 0.27 -16.16
CA LEU A 94 -14.20 1.29 -16.10
C LEU A 94 -14.01 2.41 -17.13
N ARG A 95 -12.75 2.79 -17.41
CA ARG A 95 -12.44 3.80 -18.43
C ARG A 95 -12.78 3.27 -19.82
N ASN A 96 -12.37 2.05 -20.15
CA ASN A 96 -12.61 1.43 -21.45
C ASN A 96 -14.10 1.18 -21.72
N ARG A 97 -14.90 0.99 -20.67
CA ARG A 97 -16.36 0.89 -20.77
C ARG A 97 -17.03 2.22 -21.13
N LYS A 98 -16.45 3.37 -20.77
CA LYS A 98 -17.02 4.71 -21.05
C LYS A 98 -16.68 5.25 -22.44
N THR A 99 -15.70 4.66 -23.12
CA THR A 99 -15.24 5.05 -24.46
C THR A 99 -15.83 4.20 -25.59
N LYS A 100 -16.80 3.35 -25.27
CA LYS A 100 -17.68 2.66 -26.23
C LYS A 100 -19.07 3.26 -26.14
#